data_AF-A0A7J9L4R5-F1
#
_entry.id   AF-A0A7J9L4R5-F1
#
_cell.length_a   1.000
_cell.length_b   1.000
_cell.length_c   1.000
_cell.angle_alpha   90.00
_cell.angle_beta   90.00
_cell.angle_gamma   90.00
#
_symmetry.space_group_name_H-M   'P 1'
#
loop_
_entity.id
_entity.type
_entity.pdbx_description
1 polymer ?
#
loop_
_entity_poly.entity_id
_entity_poly.type
_entity_poly.pdbx_seq_one_letter_code
_entity_poly.pdbx_strand_id
1 'polypeptide(L)'
;MGQPQSKPRFPQPGDHIYCEREGGLYDHHGIYVGDDMVIHLQGKAKKLEPLPECHKCKDKRVTNGEIAKVCIDCFLHGEKPRIYDYGVPLHKFRFRKRGTCSPDNSKPPHEVISTATYFLEGARFGDYNTFNNNCENFAVYCKTGYANGYQIAGILEKASLATAAVAASVGGPPGIVLSSAFMATYGTSKVVTGLKRHN
;
A
#
# COMPACT_ATOMS: atom_id res chain seq x y z
N MET A 1 -31.43 9.25 -3.76
CA MET A 1 -31.03 9.31 -5.18
C MET A 1 -29.53 9.11 -5.27
N GLY A 2 -29.06 8.10 -6.00
CA GLY A 2 -27.65 7.75 -6.09
C GLY A 2 -26.85 8.86 -6.78
N GLN A 3 -25.79 9.34 -6.13
CA GLN A 3 -24.94 10.39 -6.68
C GLN A 3 -24.08 9.87 -7.83
N PRO A 4 -23.72 10.72 -8.81
CA PRO A 4 -23.00 10.28 -10.00
C PRO A 4 -21.62 9.74 -9.62
N GLN A 5 -21.49 8.41 -9.62
CA GLN A 5 -20.21 7.71 -9.66
C GLN A 5 -19.58 7.89 -11.04
N SER A 6 -18.27 7.64 -11.16
CA SER A 6 -17.64 7.52 -12.47
C SER A 6 -18.44 6.56 -13.36
N LYS A 7 -18.45 6.84 -14.67
CA LYS A 7 -19.21 6.06 -15.64
C LYS A 7 -18.88 4.57 -15.49
N PRO A 8 -19.88 3.67 -15.53
CA PRO A 8 -19.63 2.24 -15.49
C PRO A 8 -18.64 1.85 -16.59
N ARG A 9 -17.55 1.18 -16.19
CA ARG A 9 -16.55 0.62 -17.10
C ARG A 9 -15.94 -0.63 -16.50
N PHE A 10 -15.32 -1.44 -17.33
CA PHE A 10 -14.52 -2.57 -16.86
C PHE A 10 -13.31 -2.07 -16.05
N PRO A 11 -12.96 -2.76 -14.94
CA PRO A 11 -11.74 -2.49 -14.20
C PRO A 11 -10.49 -2.65 -15.09
N GLN A 12 -9.53 -1.76 -14.88
CA GLN A 12 -8.20 -1.78 -15.48
C GLN A 12 -7.17 -2.04 -14.41
N PRO A 13 -6.03 -2.71 -14.72
CA PRO A 13 -4.98 -2.97 -13.73
C PRO A 13 -4.59 -1.69 -12.98
N GLY A 14 -4.51 -1.77 -11.65
CA GLY A 14 -4.24 -0.64 -10.76
C GLY A 14 -5.48 0.14 -10.32
N ASP A 15 -6.68 -0.22 -10.79
CA ASP A 15 -7.92 0.35 -10.26
C ASP A 15 -8.18 -0.09 -8.82
N HIS A 16 -8.58 0.87 -7.99
CA HIS A 16 -9.24 0.58 -6.72
C HIS A 16 -10.71 0.36 -7.02
N ILE A 17 -11.17 -0.87 -6.79
CA ILE A 17 -12.55 -1.28 -6.98
C ILE A 17 -13.21 -1.57 -5.65
N TYR A 18 -14.53 -1.40 -5.61
CA TYR A 18 -15.34 -1.78 -4.47
C TYR A 18 -16.70 -2.34 -4.89
N CYS A 19 -17.32 -3.09 -3.99
CA CYS A 19 -18.65 -3.65 -4.16
C CYS A 19 -19.41 -3.64 -2.83
N GLU A 20 -20.74 -3.66 -2.89
CA GLU A 20 -21.56 -3.70 -1.68
C GLU A 20 -21.50 -5.10 -1.07
N ARG A 21 -21.69 -5.17 0.24
CA ARG A 21 -21.81 -6.42 0.98
C ARG A 21 -23.03 -6.38 1.88
N GLU A 22 -23.57 -7.57 2.12
CA GLU A 22 -24.67 -7.79 3.06
C GLU A 22 -25.88 -6.86 2.79
N GLY A 23 -26.27 -6.71 1.52
CA GLY A 23 -27.39 -5.84 1.14
C GLY A 23 -27.12 -4.34 1.32
N GLY A 24 -25.86 -3.94 1.36
CA GLY A 24 -25.43 -2.55 1.40
C GLY A 24 -24.98 -2.02 2.76
N LEU A 25 -24.78 -2.91 3.74
CA LEU A 25 -24.28 -2.55 5.06
C LEU A 25 -22.85 -2.00 5.02
N TYR A 26 -22.04 -2.46 4.08
CA TYR A 26 -20.69 -1.92 3.84
C TYR A 26 -20.24 -2.08 2.40
N ASP A 27 -19.18 -1.34 2.05
CA ASP A 27 -18.44 -1.51 0.81
C ASP A 27 -17.17 -2.33 1.09
N HIS A 28 -16.90 -3.33 0.26
CA HIS A 28 -15.67 -4.12 0.30
C HIS A 28 -14.72 -3.68 -0.80
N HIS A 29 -13.48 -3.39 -0.42
CA HIS A 29 -12.50 -2.70 -1.27
C HIS A 29 -11.33 -3.60 -1.66
N GLY A 30 -10.78 -3.38 -2.86
CA GLY A 30 -9.62 -4.11 -3.36
C GLY A 30 -8.95 -3.42 -4.54
N ILE A 31 -7.77 -3.91 -4.91
CA ILE A 31 -7.00 -3.46 -6.07
C ILE A 31 -7.12 -4.51 -7.16
N TYR A 32 -7.66 -4.13 -8.32
CA TYR A 32 -7.65 -4.97 -9.50
C TYR A 32 -6.23 -5.02 -10.08
N VAL A 33 -5.67 -6.21 -10.25
CA VAL A 33 -4.26 -6.39 -10.68
C VAL A 33 -4.11 -6.93 -12.10
N GLY A 34 -5.21 -7.03 -12.85
CA GLY A 34 -5.24 -7.67 -14.17
C GLY A 34 -5.55 -9.16 -14.10
N ASP A 35 -5.71 -9.77 -15.28
CA ASP A 35 -6.01 -11.19 -15.46
C ASP A 35 -7.20 -11.70 -14.63
N ASP A 36 -8.24 -10.87 -14.51
CA ASP A 36 -9.42 -11.12 -13.69
C ASP A 36 -9.13 -11.32 -12.20
N MET A 37 -8.01 -10.78 -11.69
CA MET A 37 -7.59 -10.94 -10.29
C MET A 37 -7.65 -9.64 -9.49
N VAL A 38 -7.95 -9.78 -8.20
CA VAL A 38 -8.04 -8.70 -7.22
C VAL A 38 -7.23 -9.06 -5.99
N ILE A 39 -6.40 -8.12 -5.52
CA ILE A 39 -5.74 -8.19 -4.21
C ILE A 39 -6.54 -7.34 -3.23
N HIS A 40 -6.90 -7.89 -2.08
CA HIS A 40 -7.63 -7.17 -1.04
C HIS A 40 -7.26 -7.62 0.36
N LEU A 41 -7.54 -6.75 1.34
CA LEU A 41 -7.52 -7.12 2.75
C LEU A 41 -8.80 -7.91 3.08
N GLN A 42 -8.63 -9.15 3.54
CA GLN A 42 -9.65 -10.00 4.12
C GLN A 42 -9.61 -9.79 5.64
N GLY A 43 -10.63 -9.15 6.21
CA GLY A 43 -10.55 -8.83 7.64
C GLY A 43 -10.71 -10.06 8.56
N LYS A 44 -10.24 -9.92 9.81
CA LYS A 44 -10.17 -10.93 10.89
C LYS A 44 -11.40 -11.83 11.15
N ALA A 45 -12.61 -11.46 10.74
CA ALA A 45 -13.84 -12.23 10.96
C ALA A 45 -14.12 -13.14 9.78
N LYS A 46 -13.23 -14.12 9.64
CA LYS A 46 -13.55 -15.50 9.31
C LYS A 46 -12.24 -16.23 9.56
N LYS A 47 -12.18 -17.08 10.59
CA LYS A 47 -11.52 -18.38 10.38
C LYS A 47 -12.13 -18.86 9.07
N LEU A 48 -11.37 -18.73 7.99
CA LEU A 48 -11.86 -18.91 6.62
C LEU A 48 -12.44 -20.32 6.58
N GLU A 49 -13.76 -20.43 6.67
CA GLU A 49 -14.46 -21.51 6.00
C GLU A 49 -13.84 -21.55 4.60
N PRO A 50 -13.26 -22.69 4.19
CA PRO A 50 -12.59 -22.80 2.91
C PRO A 50 -13.49 -22.19 1.85
N LEU A 51 -12.99 -21.14 1.18
CA LEU A 51 -13.77 -20.50 0.14
C LEU A 51 -14.14 -21.60 -0.87
N PRO A 52 -15.41 -21.69 -1.31
CA PRO A 52 -15.84 -22.73 -2.23
C PRO A 52 -14.87 -22.83 -3.40
N GLU A 53 -14.63 -24.05 -3.87
CA GLU A 53 -13.77 -24.27 -5.02
C GLU A 53 -14.20 -23.37 -6.17
N CYS A 54 -13.28 -22.55 -6.66
CA CYS A 54 -13.54 -21.62 -7.75
C CYS A 54 -12.71 -22.05 -8.96
N HIS A 55 -13.41 -22.49 -9.99
CA HIS A 55 -12.82 -22.92 -11.26
C HIS A 55 -12.06 -21.81 -12.01
N LYS A 56 -12.35 -20.53 -11.70
CA LYS A 56 -11.60 -19.37 -12.24
C LYS A 56 -10.34 -19.06 -11.46
N CYS A 57 -10.40 -19.20 -10.14
CA CYS A 57 -9.25 -18.99 -9.26
C CYS A 57 -8.16 -20.04 -9.49
N LYS A 58 -8.54 -21.33 -9.55
CA LYS A 58 -7.59 -22.46 -9.60
C LYS A 58 -6.43 -22.27 -8.60
N ASP A 59 -5.20 -22.38 -9.09
CA ASP A 59 -3.92 -22.17 -8.43
C ASP A 59 -3.53 -20.69 -8.25
N LYS A 60 -4.24 -19.76 -8.90
CA LYS A 60 -3.97 -18.30 -8.78
C LYS A 60 -4.47 -17.70 -7.47
N ARG A 61 -5.29 -18.43 -6.71
CA ARG A 61 -5.74 -17.99 -5.38
C ARG A 61 -4.57 -18.08 -4.41
N VAL A 62 -4.21 -16.94 -3.84
CA VAL A 62 -3.14 -16.83 -2.84
C VAL A 62 -3.70 -16.14 -1.61
N THR A 63 -3.38 -16.65 -0.44
CA THR A 63 -3.75 -16.02 0.83
C THR A 63 -2.54 -16.01 1.74
N ASN A 64 -2.21 -14.82 2.24
CA ASN A 64 -1.10 -14.62 3.16
C ASN A 64 -1.52 -13.68 4.28
N GLY A 65 -1.72 -14.25 5.47
CA GLY A 65 -2.30 -13.53 6.60
C GLY A 65 -3.67 -12.93 6.27
N GLU A 66 -3.77 -11.61 6.36
CA GLU A 66 -5.00 -10.85 6.09
C GLU A 66 -5.09 -10.37 4.64
N ILE A 67 -4.14 -10.68 3.77
CA ILE A 67 -4.16 -10.26 2.36
C ILE A 67 -4.46 -11.47 1.48
N ALA A 68 -5.39 -11.30 0.55
CA ALA A 68 -5.75 -12.35 -0.40
C ALA A 68 -5.75 -11.84 -1.84
N LYS A 69 -5.35 -12.72 -2.75
CA LYS A 69 -5.50 -12.61 -4.18
C LYS A 69 -6.56 -13.62 -4.63
N VAL A 70 -7.65 -13.12 -5.22
CA VAL A 70 -8.78 -13.92 -5.69
C VAL A 70 -9.23 -13.45 -7.06
N CYS A 71 -10.01 -14.27 -7.79
CA CYS A 71 -10.62 -13.78 -9.02
C CYS A 71 -11.67 -12.71 -8.71
N ILE A 72 -11.96 -11.86 -9.70
CA ILE A 72 -12.90 -10.75 -9.56
C ILE A 72 -14.31 -11.23 -9.17
N ASP A 73 -14.75 -12.40 -9.63
CA ASP A 73 -16.05 -12.96 -9.25
C ASP A 73 -16.11 -13.34 -7.77
N CYS A 74 -15.05 -13.98 -7.26
CA CYS A 74 -14.92 -14.26 -5.83
C CYS A 74 -14.78 -12.98 -5.00
N PHE A 75 -14.21 -11.92 -5.57
CA PHE A 75 -14.21 -10.63 -4.90
C PHE A 75 -15.60 -9.98 -4.91
N LEU A 76 -16.41 -10.15 -5.96
CA LEU A 76 -17.69 -9.45 -6.09
C LEU A 76 -18.88 -10.16 -5.43
N HIS A 77 -18.85 -11.49 -5.27
CA HIS A 77 -19.98 -12.27 -4.75
C HIS A 77 -21.32 -11.97 -5.47
N GLY A 78 -21.27 -11.83 -6.80
CA GLY A 78 -22.44 -11.53 -7.63
C GLY A 78 -22.77 -10.05 -7.78
N GLU A 79 -22.09 -9.17 -7.04
CA GLU A 79 -22.23 -7.71 -7.21
C GLU A 79 -21.53 -7.19 -8.46
N LYS A 80 -21.81 -5.93 -8.81
CA LYS A 80 -21.09 -5.22 -9.88
C LYS A 80 -19.90 -4.46 -9.31
N PRO A 81 -18.75 -4.44 -10.00
CA PRO A 81 -17.62 -3.63 -9.57
C PRO A 81 -17.95 -2.15 -9.75
N ARG A 82 -17.58 -1.35 -8.75
CA ARG A 82 -17.55 0.12 -8.83
C ARG A 82 -16.11 0.59 -8.72
N ILE A 83 -15.78 1.65 -9.43
CA ILE A 83 -14.44 2.25 -9.42
C ILE A 83 -14.41 3.36 -8.38
N TYR A 84 -13.40 3.35 -7.52
CA TYR A 84 -13.14 4.41 -6.55
C TYR A 84 -12.43 5.58 -7.24
N ASP A 85 -12.97 6.80 -7.10
CA ASP A 85 -12.45 7.97 -7.81
C ASP A 85 -11.32 8.67 -7.03
N TYR A 86 -10.23 9.00 -7.70
CA TYR A 86 -9.12 9.79 -7.16
C TYR A 86 -9.03 11.16 -7.84
N GLY A 87 -8.36 12.12 -7.20
CA GLY A 87 -8.22 13.49 -7.72
C GLY A 87 -9.55 14.25 -7.78
N VAL A 88 -10.52 13.86 -6.94
CA VAL A 88 -11.84 14.50 -6.93
C VAL A 88 -11.74 15.89 -6.28
N PRO A 89 -12.20 16.97 -6.92
CA PRO A 89 -12.19 18.31 -6.32
C PRO A 89 -12.86 18.32 -4.95
N LEU A 90 -12.28 19.07 -3.99
CA LEU A 90 -12.71 19.05 -2.58
C LEU A 90 -14.21 19.35 -2.40
N HIS A 91 -14.77 20.26 -3.20
CA HIS A 91 -16.20 20.57 -3.16
C HIS A 91 -17.06 19.36 -3.54
N LYS A 92 -16.64 18.52 -4.51
CA LYS A 92 -17.35 17.28 -4.85
C LYS A 92 -17.15 16.23 -3.77
N PHE A 93 -15.90 16.05 -3.31
CA PHE A 93 -15.57 15.07 -2.28
C PHE A 93 -16.45 15.23 -1.02
N ARG A 94 -16.67 16.46 -0.54
CA ARG A 94 -17.51 16.75 0.63
C ARG A 94 -18.96 16.27 0.51
N PHE A 95 -19.48 16.15 -0.70
CA PHE A 95 -20.84 15.68 -0.94
C PHE A 95 -20.92 14.19 -1.28
N ARG A 96 -19.79 13.52 -1.53
CA ARG A 96 -19.76 12.10 -1.94
C ARG A 96 -19.95 11.17 -0.75
N LYS A 97 -20.51 9.98 -1.00
CA LYS A 97 -20.55 8.89 -0.01
C LYS A 97 -19.11 8.55 0.41
N ARG A 98 -18.85 8.42 1.72
CA ARG A 98 -17.56 7.89 2.22
C ARG A 98 -17.28 6.52 1.61
N GLY A 99 -16.02 6.17 1.38
CA GLY A 99 -15.70 4.91 0.72
C GLY A 99 -15.87 4.91 -0.80
N THR A 100 -16.05 6.07 -1.45
CA THR A 100 -16.26 6.08 -2.93
C THR A 100 -15.31 6.97 -3.71
N CYS A 101 -14.61 7.89 -3.05
CA CYS A 101 -13.63 8.76 -3.69
C CYS A 101 -12.65 9.40 -2.70
N SER A 102 -11.52 9.89 -3.21
CA SER A 102 -10.52 10.68 -2.50
C SER A 102 -10.15 11.95 -3.30
N PRO A 103 -9.83 13.07 -2.62
CA PRO A 103 -9.23 14.23 -3.27
C PRO A 103 -7.77 14.01 -3.67
N ASP A 104 -7.09 13.03 -3.09
CA ASP A 104 -5.69 12.74 -3.38
C ASP A 104 -5.53 12.15 -4.77
N ASN A 105 -4.38 12.41 -5.39
CA ASN A 105 -4.03 11.81 -6.67
C ASN A 105 -3.55 10.37 -6.50
N SER A 106 -3.88 9.53 -7.47
CA SER A 106 -3.38 8.17 -7.53
C SER A 106 -1.94 8.14 -8.07
N LYS A 107 -1.12 7.26 -7.49
CA LYS A 107 0.09 6.71 -8.10
C LYS A 107 -0.21 6.05 -9.46
N PRO A 108 0.78 5.92 -10.35
CA PRO A 108 0.59 5.19 -11.61
C PRO A 108 0.27 3.71 -11.36
N PRO A 109 -0.47 3.04 -12.27
CA PRO A 109 -0.94 1.67 -12.07
C PRO A 109 0.11 0.63 -11.63
N HIS A 110 1.31 0.68 -12.20
CA HIS A 110 2.37 -0.29 -11.88
C HIS A 110 2.87 -0.18 -10.43
N GLU A 111 2.95 1.04 -9.88
CA GLU A 111 3.31 1.25 -8.46
C GLU A 111 2.20 0.77 -7.53
N VAL A 112 0.94 0.98 -7.91
CA VAL A 112 -0.23 0.51 -7.15
C VAL A 112 -0.21 -1.01 -7.07
N ILE A 113 0.00 -1.69 -8.20
CA ILE A 113 0.06 -3.15 -8.28
C ILE A 113 1.27 -3.68 -7.51
N SER A 114 2.44 -3.03 -7.63
CA SER A 114 3.64 -3.39 -6.88
C SER A 114 3.41 -3.29 -5.36
N THR A 115 2.77 -2.22 -4.90
CA THR A 115 2.44 -2.03 -3.49
C THR A 115 1.46 -3.10 -2.99
N ALA A 116 0.40 -3.41 -3.75
CA ALA A 116 -0.55 -4.46 -3.38
C ALA A 116 0.12 -5.85 -3.34
N THR A 117 1.02 -6.13 -4.28
CA THR A 117 1.78 -7.39 -4.35
C THR A 117 2.74 -7.54 -3.19
N TYR A 118 3.42 -6.46 -2.80
CA TYR A 118 4.31 -6.43 -1.64
C TYR A 118 3.61 -6.88 -0.34
N PHE A 119 2.36 -6.45 -0.13
CA PHE A 119 1.57 -6.93 1.01
C PHE A 119 1.13 -8.39 0.87
N LEU A 120 0.78 -8.84 -0.33
CA LEU A 120 0.44 -10.24 -0.60
C LEU A 120 1.64 -11.18 -0.33
N GLU A 121 2.86 -10.73 -0.59
CA GLU A 121 4.10 -11.50 -0.39
C GLU A 121 4.48 -11.67 1.09
N GLY A 122 3.81 -10.96 2.01
CA GLY A 122 3.91 -11.21 3.45
C GLY A 122 4.22 -9.99 4.30
N ALA A 123 4.26 -8.78 3.70
CA ALA A 123 4.31 -7.57 4.50
C ALA A 123 3.01 -7.40 5.30
N ARG A 124 3.12 -6.92 6.54
CA ARG A 124 1.97 -6.71 7.42
C ARG A 124 1.32 -5.36 7.15
N PHE A 125 0.01 -5.36 6.94
CA PHE A 125 -0.77 -4.14 6.76
C PHE A 125 -1.43 -3.70 8.07
N GLY A 126 -0.65 -3.15 9.01
CA GLY A 126 -1.11 -2.52 10.27
C GLY A 126 -1.94 -3.40 11.23
N ASP A 127 -2.01 -3.02 12.51
CA ASP A 127 -2.85 -3.70 13.51
C ASP A 127 -4.12 -2.87 13.80
N TYR A 128 -5.01 -2.69 12.83
CA TYR A 128 -6.27 -1.96 13.05
C TYR A 128 -7.45 -2.92 13.23
N ASN A 129 -8.28 -2.68 14.25
CA ASN A 129 -9.52 -3.44 14.51
C ASN A 129 -10.73 -2.69 13.95
N THR A 130 -11.17 -2.99 12.72
CA THR A 130 -12.57 -2.97 12.21
C THR A 130 -12.60 -3.18 10.68
N PHE A 131 -13.40 -4.15 10.22
CA PHE A 131 -13.39 -4.72 8.86
C PHE A 131 -13.46 -3.71 7.71
N ASN A 132 -14.38 -2.74 7.81
CA ASN A 132 -14.81 -1.94 6.66
C ASN A 132 -13.78 -0.85 6.32
N ASN A 133 -13.33 -0.10 7.31
CA ASN A 133 -12.33 0.96 7.11
C ASN A 133 -10.98 0.37 6.70
N ASN A 134 -10.63 -0.84 7.16
CA ASN A 134 -9.30 -1.39 6.90
C ASN A 134 -9.10 -1.78 5.43
N CYS A 135 -10.11 -2.34 4.75
CA CYS A 135 -9.99 -2.68 3.33
C CYS A 135 -9.95 -1.42 2.45
N GLU A 136 -10.73 -0.39 2.78
CA GLU A 136 -10.64 0.92 2.14
C GLU A 136 -9.23 1.51 2.35
N ASN A 137 -8.74 1.53 3.59
CA ASN A 137 -7.43 2.06 3.94
C ASN A 137 -6.30 1.32 3.20
N PHE A 138 -6.39 0.00 3.09
CA PHE A 138 -5.46 -0.80 2.29
C PHE A 138 -5.43 -0.35 0.84
N ALA A 139 -6.59 -0.25 0.20
CA ALA A 139 -6.66 0.14 -1.19
C ALA A 139 -6.23 1.61 -1.39
N VAL A 140 -6.61 2.51 -0.49
CA VAL A 140 -6.16 3.92 -0.47
C VAL A 140 -4.65 4.01 -0.28
N TYR A 141 -4.06 3.22 0.60
CA TYR A 141 -2.61 3.17 0.80
C TYR A 141 -1.89 2.68 -0.47
N CYS A 142 -2.40 1.63 -1.12
CA CYS A 142 -1.84 1.18 -2.39
C CYS A 142 -1.89 2.28 -3.46
N LYS A 143 -2.96 3.08 -3.47
CA LYS A 143 -3.17 4.14 -4.47
C LYS A 143 -2.38 5.41 -4.19
N THR A 144 -2.10 5.74 -2.94
CA THR A 144 -1.58 7.08 -2.57
C THR A 144 -0.25 7.02 -1.81
N GLY A 145 0.07 5.89 -1.17
CA GLY A 145 1.20 5.75 -0.26
C GLY A 145 0.94 6.21 1.18
N TYR A 146 -0.27 6.71 1.47
CA TYR A 146 -0.66 7.13 2.82
C TYR A 146 -2.04 6.54 3.14
N ALA A 147 -2.23 6.01 4.34
CA ALA A 147 -3.56 5.64 4.80
C ALA A 147 -4.28 6.92 5.25
N ASN A 148 -5.53 7.11 4.84
CA ASN A 148 -6.33 8.25 5.27
C ASN A 148 -6.58 8.15 6.79
N GLY A 149 -5.89 9.00 7.56
CA GLY A 149 -5.95 9.04 9.02
C GLY A 149 -4.90 8.14 9.69
N TYR A 150 -3.91 8.78 10.31
CA TYR A 150 -2.79 8.24 11.09
C TYR A 150 -1.59 7.68 10.31
N GLN A 151 -0.58 8.55 10.20
CA GLN A 151 0.85 8.27 10.34
C GLN A 151 1.29 6.87 9.94
N ILE A 152 1.68 6.70 8.68
CA ILE A 152 2.63 5.64 8.30
C ILE A 152 4.03 6.16 8.65
N ALA A 153 4.24 6.48 9.92
CA ALA A 153 5.57 6.60 10.50
C ALA A 153 5.98 5.17 10.88
N GLY A 154 6.47 4.38 9.92
CA GLY A 154 6.97 3.04 10.27
C GLY A 154 7.42 2.10 9.15
N ILE A 155 7.05 2.29 7.88
CA ILE A 155 7.39 1.28 6.84
C ILE A 155 7.87 1.94 5.53
N LEU A 156 8.69 2.99 5.61
CA LEU A 156 9.48 3.45 4.46
C LEU A 156 10.87 3.98 4.85
N GLU A 157 11.52 3.38 5.84
CA GLU A 157 12.98 3.36 5.87
C GLU A 157 13.43 2.10 5.10
N LYS A 158 14.37 2.29 4.16
CA LYS A 158 15.02 1.27 3.29
C LYS A 158 14.47 1.11 1.86
N ALA A 159 14.18 2.22 1.19
CA ALA A 159 14.44 2.31 -0.25
C ALA A 159 15.52 3.36 -0.49
N SER A 160 16.78 2.95 -0.28
CA SER A 160 17.96 3.78 -0.58
C SER A 160 17.99 4.13 -2.07
N LEU A 161 17.76 5.40 -2.41
CA LEU A 161 18.26 5.97 -3.65
C LEU A 161 19.63 6.58 -3.36
N ALA A 162 20.65 5.76 -3.56
CA ALA A 162 22.02 6.25 -3.69
C ALA A 162 22.13 7.06 -4.98
N THR A 163 22.22 8.38 -4.87
CA THR A 163 22.75 9.22 -5.96
C THR A 163 24.16 9.65 -5.58
N ALA A 164 25.15 8.98 -6.17
CA ALA A 164 26.52 9.45 -6.18
C ALA A 164 26.62 10.67 -7.09
N ALA A 165 26.85 11.86 -6.51
CA ALA A 165 27.27 13.02 -7.28
C ALA A 165 28.81 13.06 -7.31
N VAL A 166 29.36 12.67 -8.45
CA VAL A 166 30.76 12.95 -8.83
C VAL A 166 30.86 14.38 -9.34
N ALA A 167 31.77 15.17 -8.78
CA ALA A 167 32.32 16.35 -9.46
C ALA A 167 33.75 16.58 -8.96
N ALA A 168 34.72 16.15 -9.77
CA ALA A 168 36.10 16.59 -9.68
C ALA A 168 36.36 17.58 -10.83
N SER A 169 36.91 18.76 -10.53
CA SER A 169 38.08 19.35 -11.20
C SER A 169 38.25 20.87 -10.93
N VAL A 170 39.34 21.17 -10.20
CA VAL A 170 40.39 22.21 -10.42
C VAL A 170 40.06 23.64 -10.88
N GLY A 171 40.52 24.61 -10.07
CA GLY A 171 41.21 25.83 -10.56
C GLY A 171 40.68 27.18 -10.06
N GLY A 172 41.29 27.79 -9.03
CA GLY A 172 41.10 29.20 -8.66
C GLY A 172 41.87 29.66 -7.40
N PRO A 173 42.36 30.92 -7.31
CA PRO A 173 43.50 31.37 -6.47
C PRO A 173 43.13 31.76 -5.01
N PRO A 174 44.11 32.08 -4.12
CA PRO A 174 43.94 31.98 -2.68
C PRO A 174 43.28 33.24 -2.07
N GLY A 175 42.22 33.05 -1.30
CA GLY A 175 41.62 34.12 -0.52
C GLY A 175 40.46 33.62 0.34
N ILE A 176 40.72 33.52 1.65
CA ILE A 176 39.75 33.34 2.75
C ILE A 176 39.07 31.97 2.80
N VAL A 177 39.71 31.04 3.53
CA VAL A 177 39.13 29.78 3.99
C VAL A 177 38.23 30.08 5.21
N LEU A 178 36.92 30.09 5.03
CA LEU A 178 35.98 29.96 6.14
C LEU A 178 35.79 28.47 6.44
N SER A 179 36.22 28.09 7.63
CA SER A 179 36.32 26.73 8.16
C SER A 179 35.00 25.96 8.18
N SER A 180 34.99 24.75 7.63
CA SER A 180 34.10 23.68 8.05
C SER A 180 34.90 22.60 8.79
N ALA A 181 34.51 22.26 10.01
CA ALA A 181 34.87 20.97 10.60
C ALA A 181 33.75 20.51 11.54
N PHE A 182 33.04 19.49 11.06
CA PHE A 182 32.32 18.50 11.86
C PHE A 182 33.25 17.93 12.94
N MET A 183 32.82 17.93 14.20
CA MET A 183 33.32 17.02 15.23
C MET A 183 32.25 16.79 16.30
N ALA A 184 31.63 15.61 16.28
CA ALA A 184 31.07 15.00 17.47
C ALA A 184 31.23 13.47 17.35
N THR A 185 32.44 13.00 17.57
CA THR A 185 32.72 11.61 17.95
C THR A 185 32.96 11.55 19.45
N TYR A 186 32.04 10.94 20.19
CA TYR A 186 32.27 10.34 21.52
C TYR A 186 31.29 9.15 21.62
N GLY A 187 31.68 7.91 21.91
CA GLY A 187 33.00 7.33 22.10
C GLY A 187 32.83 5.81 22.14
N THR A 188 33.76 5.08 21.53
CA THR A 188 33.93 3.64 21.74
C THR A 188 35.06 3.45 22.75
N SER A 189 34.77 2.91 23.93
CA SER A 189 35.80 2.32 24.78
C SER A 189 35.99 0.85 24.38
N LYS A 190 37.10 0.55 23.68
CA LYS A 190 37.90 -0.66 23.95
C LYS A 190 38.71 -0.36 25.24
N VAL A 191 39.19 -1.32 26.03
CA VAL A 191 40.31 -2.27 25.85
C VAL A 191 40.20 -3.20 27.09
N VAL A 192 40.48 -4.52 27.11
CA VAL A 192 41.82 -5.13 27.24
C VAL A 192 41.70 -6.66 27.29
N THR A 193 42.40 -7.28 26.34
CA THR A 193 43.17 -8.55 26.29
C THR A 193 42.98 -9.67 27.32
N GLY A 194 43.09 -10.91 26.83
CA GLY A 194 43.55 -12.03 27.65
C GLY A 194 43.54 -13.39 26.94
N LEU A 195 44.63 -13.72 26.23
CA LEU A 195 45.00 -15.08 25.83
C LEU A 195 44.93 -16.06 27.02
N LYS A 196 44.38 -17.27 26.81
CA LYS A 196 45.15 -18.53 26.89
C LYS A 196 44.31 -19.77 26.58
N ARG A 197 44.97 -20.66 25.82
CA ARG A 197 44.63 -22.07 25.60
C ARG A 197 44.91 -22.91 26.86
N HIS A 198 44.59 -24.20 26.75
CA HIS A 198 44.75 -25.35 27.67
C HIS A 198 43.41 -25.75 28.31
N ASN A 199 42.90 -26.96 28.16
CA ASN A 199 43.45 -28.22 27.64
C ASN A 199 42.31 -29.05 27.02
#